data_AF-A0A7L5DSY7-F1
#
_entry.id   AF-A0A7L5DSY7-F1
#
_cell.length_a   1.000
_cell.length_b   1.000
_cell.length_c   1.000
_cell.angle_alpha   90.00
_cell.angle_beta   90.00
_cell.angle_gamma   90.00
#
_symmetry.space_group_name_H-M   'P 1'
#
loop_
_entity.id
_entity.type
_entity.pdbx_description
1 polymer ?
#
loop_
_entity_poly.entity_id
_entity_poly.type
_entity_poly.pdbx_seq_one_letter_code
_entity_poly.pdbx_strand_id
1 'polypeptide(L)'
;MALIESDAAILNAAQRYIALQQKTPALLDLAEDRQLSGKPGTVYLKKLGHKPLTAKDFENVVIAHGSTDDKQIIQNFVKAQIDLRERLGDTRSIGLVLEQAEMTRDLFYYRVKHPEKWKAEEMIKVIEVLDRLRV
;
A
#
# COMPACT_ATOMS: atom_id res chain seq x y z
N MET A 1 14.20 19.92 5.90
CA MET A 1 12.90 19.93 6.61
C MET A 1 11.79 19.37 5.71
N ALA A 2 11.60 19.87 4.49
CA ALA A 2 10.54 19.37 3.58
C ALA A 2 10.59 17.85 3.27
N LEU A 3 11.78 17.26 3.08
CA LEU A 3 11.91 15.81 2.83
C LEU A 3 11.48 14.95 4.02
N ILE A 4 11.82 15.37 5.24
CA ILE A 4 11.49 14.64 6.48
C ILE A 4 9.98 14.65 6.73
N GLU A 5 9.31 15.77 6.45
CA GLU A 5 7.85 15.88 6.55
C GLU A 5 7.15 15.00 5.50
N SER A 6 7.71 14.93 4.29
CA SER A 6 7.24 14.03 3.22
C SER A 6 7.39 12.56 3.61
N ASP A 7 8.56 12.17 4.11
CA ASP A 7 8.86 10.80 4.52
C ASP A 7 7.94 10.35 5.67
N ALA A 8 7.69 11.22 6.65
CA ALA A 8 6.74 10.96 7.73
C ALA A 8 5.30 10.79 7.24
N ALA A 9 4.87 11.58 6.24
CA ALA A 9 3.54 11.45 5.65
C ALA A 9 3.38 10.12 4.88
N ILE A 10 4.40 9.71 4.11
CA ILE A 10 4.42 8.42 3.41
C ILE A 10 4.34 7.26 4.41
N LEU A 11 5.15 7.32 5.47
CA LEU A 11 5.16 6.31 6.52
C LEU A 11 3.79 6.20 7.21
N ASN A 12 3.21 7.34 7.59
CA ASN A 12 1.91 7.37 8.27
C ASN A 12 0.79 6.82 7.37
N ALA A 13 0.79 7.16 6.08
CA ALA A 13 -0.20 6.66 5.13
C ALA A 13 -0.09 5.14 4.98
N ALA A 14 1.12 4.59 4.85
CA ALA A 14 1.34 3.15 4.76
C ALA A 14 0.91 2.41 6.05
N GLN A 15 1.27 2.92 7.22
CA GLN A 15 0.87 2.34 8.51
C GLN A 15 -0.66 2.35 8.70
N ARG A 16 -1.32 3.46 8.37
CA ARG A 16 -2.78 3.56 8.42
C ARG A 16 -3.45 2.62 7.43
N TYR A 17 -2.87 2.41 6.26
CA TYR A 17 -3.39 1.46 5.27
C TYR A 17 -3.31 0.01 5.78
N ILE A 18 -2.20 -0.39 6.43
CA ILE A 18 -2.09 -1.71 7.09
C ILE A 18 -3.14 -1.86 8.20
N ALA A 19 -3.31 -0.84 9.04
CA ALA A 19 -4.33 -0.85 10.09
C ALA A 19 -5.74 -0.98 9.50
N LEU A 20 -6.01 -0.35 8.35
CA LEU A 20 -7.26 -0.49 7.64
C LEU A 20 -7.46 -1.91 7.08
N GLN A 21 -6.40 -2.54 6.57
CA GLN A 21 -6.48 -3.94 6.11
C GLN A 21 -6.87 -4.91 7.22
N GLN A 22 -6.59 -4.60 8.49
CA GLN A 22 -7.04 -5.42 9.62
C GLN A 22 -8.56 -5.33 9.84
N LYS A 23 -9.22 -4.26 9.37
CA LYS A 23 -10.69 -4.12 9.40
C LYS A 23 -11.40 -4.90 8.29
N THR A 24 -10.66 -5.44 7.33
CA THR A 24 -11.21 -6.12 6.13
C THR A 24 -12.24 -7.20 6.45
N PRO A 25 -12.06 -8.10 7.44
CA PRO A 25 -13.04 -9.16 7.69
C PRO A 25 -14.44 -8.62 7.99
N ALA A 26 -14.53 -7.58 8.82
CA ALA A 26 -15.82 -6.96 9.18
C ALA A 26 -16.48 -6.25 7.99
N LEU A 27 -15.68 -5.65 7.10
CA LEU A 27 -16.21 -5.01 5.89
C LEU A 27 -16.61 -6.04 4.82
N LEU A 28 -15.95 -7.20 4.80
CA LEU A 28 -16.21 -8.26 3.84
C LEU A 28 -17.55 -8.96 4.07
N ASP A 29 -18.01 -9.02 5.31
CA ASP A 29 -19.35 -9.53 5.66
C ASP A 29 -20.47 -8.70 5.02
N LEU A 30 -20.21 -7.42 4.77
CA LEU A 30 -21.14 -6.49 4.11
C LEU A 30 -20.98 -6.48 2.58
N ALA A 31 -19.93 -7.14 2.05
CA ALA A 31 -19.58 -7.03 0.65
C ALA A 31 -20.56 -7.78 -0.27
N GLU A 32 -20.97 -7.11 -1.34
CA GLU A 32 -21.71 -7.73 -2.43
C GLU A 32 -20.76 -8.42 -3.42
N ASP A 33 -21.22 -9.48 -4.08
CA ASP A 33 -20.39 -10.27 -5.02
C ASP A 33 -19.77 -9.40 -6.13
N ARG A 34 -20.47 -8.36 -6.59
CA ARG A 34 -20.00 -7.42 -7.62
C ARG A 34 -18.75 -6.61 -7.22
N GLN A 35 -18.45 -6.52 -5.93
CA GLN A 35 -17.28 -5.79 -5.41
C GLN A 35 -16.02 -6.65 -5.43
N LEU A 36 -16.16 -7.97 -5.63
CA LEU A 36 -15.10 -8.95 -5.60
C LEU A 36 -14.83 -9.51 -7.00
N SER A 37 -13.58 -9.48 -7.41
CA SER A 37 -13.13 -10.04 -8.69
C SER A 37 -13.14 -11.57 -8.69
N GLY A 38 -13.47 -12.16 -9.85
CA GLY A 38 -13.36 -13.60 -10.12
C GLY A 38 -14.68 -14.25 -10.47
N LYS A 39 -14.64 -15.58 -10.65
CA LYS A 39 -15.84 -16.41 -10.86
C LYS A 39 -16.62 -16.58 -9.55
N PRO A 40 -17.91 -16.92 -9.58
CA PRO A 40 -18.72 -17.09 -8.37
C PRO A 40 -18.07 -17.96 -7.28
N GLY A 41 -17.46 -19.09 -7.64
CA GLY A 41 -16.73 -19.93 -6.67
C GLY A 41 -15.49 -19.26 -6.05
N THR A 42 -14.79 -18.39 -6.80
CA THR A 42 -13.68 -17.60 -6.26
C THR A 42 -14.17 -16.50 -5.32
N VAL A 43 -15.27 -15.84 -5.68
CA VAL A 43 -15.93 -14.83 -4.83
C VAL A 43 -16.38 -15.45 -3.52
N TYR A 44 -17.01 -16.63 -3.58
CA TYR A 44 -17.41 -17.39 -2.39
C TYR A 44 -16.23 -17.70 -1.46
N LEU A 45 -15.12 -18.23 -2.00
CA LEU A 45 -13.92 -18.53 -1.21
C LEU A 45 -13.27 -17.28 -0.61
N LYS A 46 -13.33 -16.14 -1.31
CA LYS A 46 -12.85 -14.85 -0.80
C LYS A 46 -13.68 -14.43 0.42
N LYS A 47 -15.01 -14.47 0.34
CA LYS A 47 -15.92 -14.15 1.45
C LYS A 47 -15.69 -15.03 2.69
N LEU A 48 -15.38 -16.30 2.49
CA LEU A 48 -15.04 -17.21 3.59
C LEU A 48 -13.62 -17.03 4.16
N GLY A 49 -12.81 -16.11 3.62
CA GLY A 49 -11.42 -15.93 4.01
C GLY A 49 -10.47 -17.06 3.56
N HIS A 50 -10.95 -18.03 2.79
CA HIS A 50 -10.14 -19.12 2.24
C HIS A 50 -9.32 -18.74 1.02
N LYS A 51 -9.55 -17.55 0.46
CA LYS A 51 -8.76 -16.99 -0.63
C LYS A 51 -8.48 -15.51 -0.37
N PRO A 52 -7.25 -15.02 -0.59
CA PRO A 52 -6.94 -13.62 -0.36
C PRO A 52 -7.70 -12.71 -1.32
N LEU A 53 -8.06 -11.53 -0.82
CA LEU A 53 -8.53 -10.43 -1.64
C LEU A 53 -7.39 -9.85 -2.46
N THR A 54 -7.69 -9.36 -3.65
CA THR A 54 -6.77 -8.47 -4.35
C THR A 54 -6.82 -7.08 -3.73
N ALA A 55 -5.78 -6.26 -3.93
CA ALA A 55 -5.79 -4.86 -3.50
C ALA A 55 -7.03 -4.12 -4.02
N LYS A 56 -7.46 -4.43 -5.25
CA LYS A 56 -8.63 -3.80 -5.84
C LYS A 56 -9.95 -4.23 -5.21
N ASP A 57 -10.08 -5.51 -4.86
CA ASP A 57 -11.27 -5.99 -4.15
C ASP A 57 -11.39 -5.30 -2.79
N PHE A 58 -10.28 -5.21 -2.06
CA PHE A 58 -10.21 -4.52 -0.78
C PHE A 58 -10.61 -3.04 -0.92
N GLU A 59 -10.03 -2.32 -1.88
CA GLU A 59 -10.42 -0.93 -2.17
C GLU A 59 -11.91 -0.79 -2.47
N ASN A 60 -12.46 -1.66 -3.32
CA ASN A 60 -13.88 -1.60 -3.69
C ASN A 60 -14.79 -1.79 -2.47
N VAL A 61 -14.44 -2.74 -1.60
CA VAL A 61 -15.17 -3.01 -0.35
C VAL A 61 -15.10 -1.81 0.59
N VAL A 62 -13.92 -1.21 0.77
CA VAL A 62 -13.75 0.01 1.60
C VAL A 62 -14.51 1.21 1.01
N ILE A 63 -14.48 1.39 -0.31
CA ILE A 63 -15.17 2.51 -0.96
C ILE A 63 -16.69 2.39 -0.77
N ALA A 64 -17.23 1.17 -0.82
CA ALA A 64 -18.65 0.92 -0.63
C ALA A 64 -19.09 1.03 0.84
N HIS A 65 -18.36 0.39 1.76
CA HIS A 65 -18.83 0.12 3.12
C HIS A 65 -17.97 0.75 4.23
N GLY A 66 -16.79 1.27 3.89
CA GLY A 66 -15.93 1.96 4.83
C GLY A 66 -16.47 3.33 5.23
N SER A 67 -15.99 3.84 6.36
CA SER A 67 -16.25 5.20 6.82
C SER A 67 -15.59 6.24 5.90
N THR A 68 -15.94 7.52 6.07
CA THR A 68 -15.27 8.62 5.37
C THR A 68 -13.75 8.60 5.63
N ASP A 69 -13.34 8.30 6.87
CA ASP A 69 -11.93 8.21 7.25
C ASP A 69 -11.24 7.03 6.55
N ASP A 70 -11.89 5.87 6.46
CA ASP A 70 -11.33 4.71 5.78
C ASP A 70 -11.10 4.98 4.28
N LYS A 71 -12.03 5.72 3.64
CA LYS A 71 -11.88 6.14 2.24
C LYS A 71 -10.73 7.14 2.06
N GLN A 72 -10.58 8.06 3.02
CA GLN A 72 -9.46 9.00 3.01
C GLN A 72 -8.11 8.29 3.16
N ILE A 73 -8.05 7.22 3.97
CA ILE A 73 -6.84 6.39 4.09
C ILE A 73 -6.45 5.79 2.74
N ILE A 74 -7.40 5.27 1.95
CA ILE A 74 -7.11 4.74 0.60
C ILE A 74 -6.52 5.84 -0.31
N GLN A 75 -7.14 7.03 -0.32
CA GLN A 75 -6.64 8.15 -1.14
C GLN A 75 -5.24 8.60 -0.72
N ASN A 76 -5.01 8.70 0.59
CA ASN A 76 -3.72 9.08 1.15
C ASN A 76 -2.64 8.04 0.81
N PHE A 77 -2.99 6.75 0.81
CA PHE A 77 -2.07 5.69 0.45
C PHE A 77 -1.68 5.75 -1.04
N VAL A 78 -2.65 5.94 -1.94
CA VAL A 78 -2.38 6.12 -3.38
C VAL A 78 -1.47 7.33 -3.62
N LYS A 79 -1.71 8.43 -2.92
CA LYS A 79 -0.82 9.60 -2.97
C LYS A 79 0.58 9.25 -2.47
N ALA A 80 0.70 8.57 -1.33
CA ALA A 80 1.98 8.17 -0.76
C ALA A 80 2.80 7.24 -1.68
N GLN A 81 2.15 6.40 -2.49
CA GLN A 81 2.84 5.58 -3.50
C GLN A 81 3.50 6.44 -4.59
N ILE A 82 2.85 7.53 -4.98
CA ILE A 82 3.38 8.51 -5.96
C ILE A 82 4.51 9.31 -5.32
N ASP A 83 4.27 9.85 -4.12
CA ASP A 83 5.25 10.65 -3.38
C ASP A 83 6.53 9.84 -3.11
N LEU A 84 6.40 8.55 -2.77
CA LEU A 84 7.56 7.66 -2.60
C LEU A 84 8.35 7.47 -3.90
N ARG A 85 7.68 7.33 -5.04
CA ARG A 85 8.38 7.23 -6.33
C ARG A 85 9.22 8.47 -6.58
N GLU A 86 8.66 9.66 -6.39
CA GLU A 86 9.37 10.94 -6.58
C GLU A 86 10.56 11.03 -5.62
N ARG A 87 10.33 10.74 -4.35
CA ARG A 87 11.36 10.71 -3.30
C ARG A 87 12.54 9.80 -3.63
N LEU A 88 12.28 8.61 -4.17
CA LEU A 88 13.32 7.66 -4.55
C LEU A 88 14.04 8.06 -5.85
N GLY A 89 13.39 8.82 -6.74
CA GLY A 89 14.01 9.40 -7.92
C GLY A 89 15.14 10.38 -7.60
N ASP A 90 15.02 11.11 -6.49
CA ASP A 90 16.02 12.09 -6.04
C ASP A 90 17.11 11.50 -5.13
N THR A 91 17.01 10.21 -4.80
CA THR A 91 17.90 9.56 -3.83
C THR A 91 19.21 9.10 -4.49
N ARG A 92 20.30 9.83 -4.24
CA ARG A 92 21.64 9.54 -4.83
C ARG A 92 22.17 8.15 -4.48
N SER A 93 21.89 7.66 -3.27
CA SER A 93 22.41 6.37 -2.75
C SER A 93 21.37 5.26 -2.81
N ILE A 94 20.51 5.24 -3.83
CA ILE A 94 19.40 4.30 -3.94
C ILE A 94 19.84 2.83 -3.84
N GLY A 95 21.02 2.48 -4.37
CA GLY A 95 21.55 1.12 -4.29
C GLY A 95 21.69 0.59 -2.85
N LEU A 96 22.18 1.44 -1.93
CA LEU A 96 22.34 1.10 -0.51
C LEU A 96 20.98 1.02 0.20
N VAL A 97 20.06 1.91 -0.17
CA VAL A 97 18.69 1.90 0.36
C VAL A 97 18.00 0.58 0.01
N LEU A 98 18.09 0.15 -1.25
CA LEU A 98 17.49 -1.10 -1.72
C LEU A 98 18.10 -2.32 -1.05
N GLU A 99 19.43 -2.34 -0.86
CA GLU A 99 20.11 -3.44 -0.16
C GLU A 99 19.63 -3.58 1.28
N GLN A 100 19.55 -2.49 2.04
CA GLN A 100 19.08 -2.52 3.43
C GLN A 100 17.56 -2.75 3.55
N ALA A 101 16.79 -2.39 2.53
CA ALA A 101 15.35 -2.67 2.46
C ALA A 101 15.05 -4.08 1.95
N GLU A 102 16.08 -4.90 1.67
CA GLU A 102 15.96 -6.26 1.12
C GLU A 102 15.19 -6.30 -0.22
N MET A 103 15.35 -5.25 -1.03
CA MET A 103 14.65 -5.08 -2.30
C MET A 103 15.61 -5.25 -3.48
N THR A 104 15.27 -6.12 -4.43
CA THR A 104 16.07 -6.27 -5.65
C THR A 104 15.88 -5.08 -6.59
N ARG A 105 16.89 -4.80 -7.43
CA ARG A 105 16.80 -3.71 -8.43
C ARG A 105 15.63 -3.90 -9.39
N ASP A 106 15.39 -5.13 -9.85
CA ASP A 106 14.29 -5.44 -10.77
C ASP A 106 12.93 -5.14 -10.14
N LEU A 107 12.74 -5.53 -8.88
CA LEU A 107 11.52 -5.23 -8.13
C LEU A 107 11.36 -3.71 -7.96
N PHE A 108 12.43 -3.01 -7.59
CA PHE A 108 12.40 -1.55 -7.46
C PHE A 108 12.00 -0.86 -8.77
N TYR A 109 12.65 -1.18 -9.89
CA TYR A 109 12.31 -0.56 -11.17
C TYR A 109 10.89 -0.91 -11.62
N TYR A 110 10.42 -2.12 -11.33
CA TYR A 110 9.03 -2.49 -11.54
C TYR A 110 8.07 -1.61 -10.71
N ARG A 111 8.37 -1.38 -9.43
CA ARG A 111 7.58 -0.50 -8.56
C ARG A 111 7.61 0.97 -8.98
N VAL A 112 8.76 1.48 -9.41
CA VAL A 112 8.89 2.85 -9.94
C VAL A 112 8.04 3.03 -11.20
N LYS A 113 8.01 2.03 -12.08
CA LYS A 113 7.18 2.04 -13.29
C LYS A 113 5.69 1.84 -12.99
N HIS A 114 5.37 1.12 -11.91
CA HIS A 114 4.01 0.78 -11.49
C HIS A 114 3.78 1.14 -10.01
N PRO A 115 3.64 2.44 -9.68
CA PRO A 115 3.54 2.89 -8.29
C PRO A 115 2.37 2.27 -7.53
N GLU A 116 1.26 1.99 -8.22
CA GLU A 116 0.08 1.35 -7.65
C GLU A 116 0.36 -0.06 -7.12
N LYS A 117 1.49 -0.65 -7.49
CA LYS A 117 1.91 -1.99 -7.05
C LYS A 117 2.72 -1.96 -5.76
N TRP A 118 3.16 -0.80 -5.26
CA TRP A 118 3.84 -0.71 -3.97
C TRP A 118 2.97 -1.28 -2.85
N LYS A 119 3.55 -2.18 -2.07
CA LYS A 119 2.91 -2.68 -0.84
C LYS A 119 3.25 -1.76 0.32
N ALA A 120 2.32 -1.59 1.25
CA ALA A 120 2.53 -0.73 2.41
C ALA A 120 3.76 -1.16 3.23
N GLU A 121 4.00 -2.46 3.39
CA GLU A 121 5.16 -2.99 4.11
C GLU A 121 6.49 -2.68 3.40
N GLU A 122 6.49 -2.75 2.07
CA GLU A 122 7.66 -2.38 1.26
C GLU A 122 7.96 -0.88 1.40
N MET A 123 6.93 -0.04 1.38
CA MET A 123 7.06 1.40 1.55
C MET A 123 7.61 1.76 2.94
N ILE A 124 7.09 1.13 4.00
CA ILE A 124 7.56 1.32 5.38
C ILE A 124 9.05 0.99 5.48
N LYS A 125 9.47 -0.20 5.03
CA LYS A 125 10.88 -0.61 5.06
C LYS A 125 11.79 0.39 4.35
N VAL A 126 11.39 0.87 3.17
CA VAL A 126 12.19 1.81 2.39
C VAL A 126 12.32 3.16 3.11
N ILE A 127 11.24 3.70 3.64
CA ILE A 127 11.28 4.97 4.39
C ILE A 127 12.11 4.84 5.67
N GLU A 128 11.99 3.75 6.42
CA GLU A 128 12.80 3.51 7.62
C GLU A 128 14.30 3.43 7.31
N VAL A 129 14.67 2.91 6.14
CA VAL A 129 16.06 2.89 5.67
C VAL A 129 16.53 4.28 5.27
N LEU A 130 15.71 5.06 4.55
CA LEU A 130 16.02 6.45 4.20
C LEU A 130 16.27 7.30 5.46
N ASP A 131 15.40 7.17 6.47
CA ASP A 131 15.55 7.86 7.75
C ASP A 131 16.83 7.45 8.49
N ARG A 132 17.11 6.14 8.57
CA ARG A 132 18.32 5.60 9.20
C ARG A 132 19.60 6.10 8.52
N LEU A 133 19.60 6.18 7.20
CA LEU A 133 20.73 6.64 6.39
C LEU A 133 20.80 8.17 6.29
N ARG A 134 19.74 8.88 6.70
CA ARG A 134 19.58 10.34 6.63
C ARG A 134 19.76 10.90 5.21
N VAL A 135 19.19 10.21 4.22
CA VAL A 135 19.22 10.56 2.78
C VAL A 135 17.83 10.62 2.21
#